data_AF-A0A7X3UFC4-F1
#
_entry.id   AF-A0A7X3UFC4-F1
#
_cell.length_a   1.000
_cell.length_b   1.000
_cell.length_c   1.000
_cell.angle_alpha   90.00
_cell.angle_beta   90.00
_cell.angle_gamma   90.00
#
_symmetry.space_group_name_H-M   'P 1'
#
loop_
_entity.id
_entity.type
_entity.pdbx_description
1 polymer ?
#
loop_
_entity_poly.entity_id
_entity_poly.type
_entity_poly.pdbx_seq_one_letter_code
_entity_poly.pdbx_strand_id
1 'polypeptide(L)'
;MIAAEERVHTFDLEFVNYGHPAQDAGFIMAHYLLHAYNNPRVADAVFDAAERLWNTYAAGMGDLLPEATETTALQQAGLEMLFRIDGINQVRYITDDGVRARIRQAARPMMLDDEMTVAGLRHV
;
A
#
# COMPACT_ATOMS: atom_id res chain seq x y z
N MET A 1 -12.83 3.15 3.75
CA MET A 1 -12.88 2.91 5.21
C MET A 1 -13.14 4.21 5.93
N ILE A 2 -14.02 4.22 6.93
CA ILE A 2 -14.18 5.33 7.89
C ILE A 2 -13.76 4.79 9.25
N ALA A 3 -12.86 5.51 9.91
CA ALA A 3 -12.42 5.20 11.27
C ALA A 3 -13.06 6.20 12.25
N ALA A 4 -13.72 5.67 13.27
CA ALA A 4 -14.11 6.37 14.50
C ALA A 4 -13.22 5.87 15.65
N GLU A 5 -13.27 6.52 16.81
CA GLU A 5 -12.37 6.23 17.95
C GLU A 5 -12.29 4.74 18.32
N GLU A 6 -13.42 4.02 18.24
CA GLU A 6 -13.48 2.61 18.66
C GLU A 6 -13.68 1.62 17.50
N ARG A 7 -13.94 2.09 16.27
CA ARG A 7 -14.40 1.22 15.17
C ARG A 7 -13.94 1.69 13.80
N VAL A 8 -13.62 0.70 12.96
CA VAL A 8 -13.39 0.91 11.52
C VAL A 8 -14.54 0.27 10.75
N HIS A 9 -15.14 1.04 9.85
CA HIS A 9 -16.18 0.58 8.94
C HIS A 9 -15.66 0.58 7.50
N THR A 10 -15.80 -0.56 6.84
CA THR A 10 -15.56 -0.70 5.39
C THR A 10 -16.90 -0.63 4.66
N PHE A 11 -16.92 0.11 3.56
CA PHE A 11 -18.08 0.33 2.71
C PHE A 11 -17.57 0.43 1.26
N ASP A 12 -18.50 0.59 0.32
CA ASP A 12 -18.19 0.73 -1.11
C ASP A 12 -17.49 -0.50 -1.70
N LEU A 13 -18.12 -1.66 -1.48
CA LEU A 13 -17.64 -2.97 -1.94
C LEU A 13 -18.14 -3.31 -3.36
N GLU A 14 -18.41 -2.30 -4.19
CA GLU A 14 -19.01 -2.48 -5.52
C GLU A 14 -18.09 -3.19 -6.52
N PHE A 15 -16.77 -3.16 -6.29
CA PHE A 15 -15.77 -3.84 -7.12
C PHE A 15 -15.41 -5.24 -6.62
N VAL A 16 -16.13 -5.79 -5.64
CA VAL A 16 -15.86 -7.14 -5.12
C VAL A 16 -16.02 -8.18 -6.24
N ASN A 17 -14.98 -8.99 -6.39
CA ASN A 17 -14.93 -10.10 -7.33
C ASN A 17 -13.98 -11.19 -6.78
N TYR A 18 -13.99 -12.37 -7.39
CA TYR A 18 -13.01 -13.42 -7.12
C TYR A 18 -11.70 -13.10 -7.84
N GLY A 19 -10.89 -12.23 -7.23
CA GLY A 19 -9.61 -11.76 -7.78
C GLY A 19 -8.39 -12.33 -7.06
N HIS A 20 -7.22 -11.78 -7.40
CA HIS A 20 -5.97 -12.15 -6.73
C HIS A 20 -5.96 -11.64 -5.27
N PRO A 21 -5.59 -12.47 -4.27
CA PRO A 21 -5.64 -12.10 -2.85
C PRO A 21 -4.72 -10.93 -2.47
N ALA A 22 -3.75 -10.61 -3.32
CA ALA A 22 -2.86 -9.46 -3.10
C ALA A 22 -3.55 -8.09 -3.27
N GLN A 23 -4.67 -8.02 -4.00
CA GLN A 23 -5.25 -6.76 -4.46
C GLN A 23 -5.56 -5.80 -3.30
N ASP A 24 -6.33 -6.27 -2.32
CA ASP A 24 -6.78 -5.42 -1.21
C ASP A 24 -5.61 -5.04 -0.28
N ALA A 25 -4.69 -5.97 -0.03
CA ALA A 25 -3.50 -5.72 0.78
C ALA A 25 -2.60 -4.65 0.13
N GLY A 26 -2.34 -4.77 -1.17
CA GLY A 26 -1.56 -3.79 -1.94
C GLY A 26 -2.25 -2.43 -2.00
N PHE A 27 -3.57 -2.40 -2.22
CA PHE A 27 -4.34 -1.16 -2.26
C PHE A 27 -4.31 -0.41 -0.92
N ILE A 28 -4.51 -1.10 0.21
CA ILE A 28 -4.44 -0.48 1.55
C ILE A 28 -3.00 -0.01 1.83
N MET A 29 -2.00 -0.83 1.50
CA MET A 29 -0.59 -0.51 1.70
C MET A 29 -0.18 0.75 0.93
N ALA A 30 -0.61 0.93 -0.32
CA ALA A 30 -0.37 2.15 -1.09
C ALA A 30 -0.84 3.40 -0.33
N HIS A 31 -2.02 3.37 0.28
CA HIS A 31 -2.58 4.51 1.00
C HIS A 31 -1.83 4.82 2.30
N TYR A 32 -1.29 3.79 2.97
CA TYR A 32 -0.40 3.99 4.11
C TYR A 32 0.90 4.67 3.66
N LEU A 33 1.53 4.15 2.61
CA LEU A 33 2.80 4.69 2.10
C LEU A 33 2.64 6.13 1.60
N LEU A 34 1.57 6.46 0.87
CA LEU A 34 1.25 7.83 0.47
C LEU A 34 1.17 8.78 1.69
N HIS A 35 0.59 8.31 2.80
CA HIS A 35 0.54 9.08 4.04
C HIS A 35 1.92 9.24 4.69
N ALA A 36 2.74 8.18 4.70
CA ALA A 36 4.10 8.21 5.24
C ALA A 36 4.99 9.23 4.48
N TYR A 37 4.98 9.22 3.15
CA TYR A 37 5.76 10.18 2.35
C TYR A 37 5.28 11.63 2.53
N ASN A 38 3.97 11.83 2.70
CA ASN A 38 3.38 13.15 2.87
C ASN A 38 3.53 13.71 4.30
N ASN A 39 3.71 12.85 5.31
CA ASN A 39 3.82 13.25 6.70
C ASN A 39 5.00 12.60 7.42
N PRO A 40 6.20 13.19 7.33
CA PRO A 40 7.42 12.65 7.94
C PRO A 40 7.33 12.42 9.46
N ARG A 41 6.46 13.16 10.17
CA ARG A 41 6.30 13.01 11.64
C ARG A 41 5.74 11.65 12.05
N VAL A 42 4.99 10.99 11.17
CA VAL A 42 4.34 9.70 11.45
C VAL A 42 4.85 8.59 10.54
N ALA A 43 5.79 8.89 9.64
CA ALA A 43 6.27 7.96 8.63
C ALA A 43 6.71 6.63 9.23
N ASP A 44 7.52 6.66 10.29
CA ASP A 44 8.01 5.44 10.94
C ASP A 44 6.89 4.53 11.44
N ALA A 45 5.91 5.10 12.14
CA ALA A 45 4.77 4.35 12.65
C ALA A 45 3.88 3.81 11.52
N VAL A 46 3.81 4.52 10.38
CA VAL A 46 3.03 4.10 9.22
C VAL A 46 3.72 2.98 8.43
N PHE A 47 5.05 3.02 8.31
CA PHE A 47 5.82 1.90 7.77
C PHE A 47 5.66 0.64 8.64
N ASP A 48 5.76 0.78 9.95
CA ASP A 48 5.51 -0.33 10.89
C ASP A 48 4.07 -0.87 10.75
N ALA A 49 3.10 0.01 10.53
CA ALA A 49 1.71 -0.39 10.29
C ALA A 49 1.53 -1.13 8.95
N ALA A 50 2.26 -0.75 7.89
CA ALA A 50 2.24 -1.45 6.61
C ALA A 50 2.83 -2.86 6.72
N GLU A 51 3.95 -3.01 7.44
CA GLU A 51 4.53 -4.32 7.74
C GLU A 51 3.58 -5.18 8.58
N ARG A 52 2.97 -4.59 9.62
CA ARG A 52 2.00 -5.28 10.47
C ARG A 52 0.73 -5.69 9.72
N LEU A 53 0.27 -4.87 8.77
CA LEU A 53 -0.84 -5.21 7.87
C LEU A 53 -0.53 -6.48 7.10
N TRP A 54 0.62 -6.53 6.41
CA TRP A 54 1.03 -7.68 5.63
C TRP A 54 1.18 -8.94 6.48
N ASN A 55 1.94 -8.84 7.57
CA ASN A 55 2.20 -9.99 8.45
C ASN A 55 0.91 -10.56 9.03
N THR A 56 -0.05 -9.69 9.41
CA THR A 56 -1.36 -10.13 9.91
C THR A 56 -2.19 -10.79 8.81
N TYR A 57 -2.19 -10.22 7.60
CA TYR A 57 -2.90 -10.77 6.46
C TYR A 57 -2.35 -12.15 6.04
N ALA A 58 -1.04 -12.25 5.87
CA ALA A 58 -0.37 -13.48 5.49
C ALA A 58 -0.57 -14.58 6.55
N ALA A 59 -0.43 -14.25 7.84
CA ALA A 59 -0.68 -15.20 8.91
C ALA A 59 -2.14 -15.67 8.97
N GLY A 60 -3.11 -14.79 8.69
CA GLY A 60 -4.53 -15.15 8.64
C GLY A 60 -4.89 -16.05 7.46
N MET A 61 -4.20 -15.90 6.33
CA MET A 61 -4.38 -16.76 5.16
C MET A 61 -3.67 -18.11 5.31
N GLY A 62 -2.52 -18.15 5.99
CA GLY A 62 -1.73 -19.36 6.18
C GLY A 62 -1.44 -20.06 4.86
N ASP A 63 -1.70 -21.38 4.81
CA ASP A 63 -1.47 -22.21 3.62
C ASP A 63 -2.37 -21.86 2.42
N LEU A 64 -3.40 -21.02 2.61
CA LEU A 64 -4.26 -20.55 1.52
C LEU A 64 -3.66 -19.37 0.75
N LEU A 65 -2.55 -18.78 1.23
CA LEU A 65 -1.89 -17.69 0.55
C LEU A 65 -1.05 -18.24 -0.61
N PRO A 66 -1.34 -17.88 -1.88
CA PRO A 66 -0.51 -18.30 -3.00
C PRO A 66 0.94 -17.82 -2.87
N GLU A 67 1.87 -18.57 -3.44
CA GLU A 67 3.25 -18.11 -3.61
C GLU A 67 3.30 -16.77 -4.36
N ALA A 68 4.32 -15.96 -4.08
CA ALA A 68 4.51 -14.61 -4.66
C ALA A 68 3.36 -13.61 -4.41
N THR A 69 2.41 -13.90 -3.50
CA THR A 69 1.35 -12.94 -3.14
C THR A 69 1.94 -11.66 -2.54
N GLU A 70 3.05 -11.75 -1.81
CA GLU A 70 3.76 -10.57 -1.28
C GLU A 70 4.25 -9.66 -2.39
N THR A 71 5.01 -10.23 -3.33
CA THR A 71 5.52 -9.53 -4.53
C THR A 71 4.37 -8.90 -5.30
N THR A 72 3.28 -9.64 -5.50
CA THR A 72 2.10 -9.10 -6.20
C THR A 72 1.46 -7.96 -5.41
N ALA A 73 1.40 -8.01 -4.07
CA ALA A 73 0.85 -6.95 -3.24
C ALA A 73 1.70 -5.68 -3.32
N LEU A 74 3.02 -5.82 -3.34
CA LEU A 74 3.97 -4.73 -3.53
C LEU A 74 3.85 -4.10 -4.91
N GLN A 75 3.73 -4.91 -5.96
CA GLN A 75 3.50 -4.43 -7.32
C GLN A 75 2.18 -3.66 -7.43
N GLN A 76 1.09 -4.18 -6.84
CA GLN A 76 -0.20 -3.49 -6.75
C GLN A 76 -0.08 -2.17 -5.97
N ALA A 77 0.67 -2.17 -4.86
CA ALA A 77 0.87 -0.97 -4.07
C ALA A 77 1.64 0.12 -4.85
N GLY A 78 2.71 -0.25 -5.56
CA GLY A 78 3.46 0.68 -6.41
C GLY A 78 2.62 1.24 -7.56
N LEU A 79 1.85 0.38 -8.24
CA LEU A 79 0.91 0.79 -9.27
C LEU A 79 -0.14 1.78 -8.75
N GLU A 80 -0.77 1.47 -7.61
CA GLU A 80 -1.77 2.34 -7.00
C GLU A 80 -1.15 3.67 -6.55
N MET A 81 0.06 3.66 -5.98
CA MET A 81 0.80 4.89 -5.64
C MET A 81 0.99 5.79 -6.87
N LEU A 82 1.45 5.24 -8.00
CA LEU A 82 1.58 6.02 -9.24
C LEU A 82 0.23 6.49 -9.77
N PHE A 83 -0.80 5.64 -9.74
CA PHE A 83 -2.13 6.01 -10.20
C PHE A 83 -2.74 7.15 -9.36
N ARG A 84 -2.47 7.18 -8.06
CA ARG A 84 -2.87 8.27 -7.15
C ARG A 84 -2.08 9.55 -7.31
N ILE A 85 -0.88 9.51 -7.92
CA ILE A 85 -0.09 10.71 -8.19
C ILE A 85 -0.32 11.23 -9.61
N ASP A 86 -0.35 10.38 -10.62
CA ASP A 86 -0.35 10.79 -12.04
C ASP A 86 -1.57 10.30 -12.82
N GLY A 87 -2.36 9.39 -12.25
CA GLY A 87 -3.53 8.83 -12.90
C GLY A 87 -4.75 9.76 -12.88
N ILE A 88 -5.92 9.18 -13.21
CA ILE A 88 -7.19 9.90 -13.27
C ILE A 88 -7.80 10.18 -11.89
N ASN A 89 -7.46 9.37 -10.87
CA ASN A 89 -8.04 9.46 -9.52
C ASN A 89 -7.01 9.90 -8.46
N GLN A 90 -6.48 11.11 -8.65
CA GLN A 90 -5.36 11.60 -7.85
C GLN A 90 -5.73 11.95 -6.40
N VAL A 91 -4.80 11.70 -5.47
CA VAL A 91 -4.89 12.24 -4.11
C VAL A 91 -4.55 13.73 -4.11
N ARG A 92 -5.53 14.57 -3.71
CA ARG A 92 -5.38 16.03 -3.78
C ARG A 92 -4.67 16.66 -2.57
N TYR A 93 -4.45 15.89 -1.50
CA TYR A 93 -3.79 16.37 -0.29
C TYR A 93 -2.26 16.35 -0.39
N ILE A 94 -1.67 15.71 -1.41
CA ILE A 94 -0.23 15.72 -1.70
C ILE A 94 0.05 16.78 -2.76
N THR A 95 0.36 17.99 -2.30
CA THR A 95 0.54 19.17 -3.16
C THR A 95 2.01 19.50 -3.43
N ASP A 96 2.94 18.97 -2.63
CA ASP A 96 4.37 19.23 -2.78
C ASP A 96 4.97 18.35 -3.89
N ASP A 97 5.55 18.99 -4.92
CA ASP A 97 6.12 18.28 -6.07
C ASP A 97 7.34 17.42 -5.69
N GLY A 98 8.09 17.80 -4.65
CA GLY A 98 9.19 17.00 -4.11
C GLY A 98 8.71 15.71 -3.47
N VAL A 99 7.61 15.75 -2.71
CA VAL A 99 6.93 14.55 -2.17
C VAL A 99 6.43 13.67 -3.31
N ARG A 100 5.77 14.25 -4.32
CA ARG A 100 5.29 13.50 -5.50
C ARG A 100 6.45 12.81 -6.23
N ALA A 101 7.58 13.48 -6.40
CA ALA A 101 8.78 12.90 -7.02
C ALA A 101 9.34 11.72 -6.21
N ARG A 102 9.42 11.85 -4.87
CA ARG A 102 9.85 10.74 -3.99
C ARG A 102 8.91 9.54 -4.07
N ILE A 103 7.60 9.77 -4.10
CA ILE A 103 6.60 8.69 -4.27
C ILE A 103 6.81 7.94 -5.59
N ARG A 104 7.08 8.65 -6.69
CA ARG A 104 7.39 8.01 -7.98
C ARG A 104 8.68 7.19 -7.93
N GLN A 105 9.70 7.72 -7.27
CA GLN A 105 10.98 7.04 -7.11
C GLN A 105 10.82 5.74 -6.30
N ALA A 106 10.04 5.78 -5.21
CA ALA A 106 9.77 4.65 -4.35
C ALA A 106 8.86 3.60 -4.99
N ALA A 107 7.83 4.01 -5.74
CA ALA A 107 6.90 3.09 -6.38
C ALA A 107 7.55 2.22 -7.47
N ARG A 108 8.60 2.73 -8.12
CA ARG A 108 9.28 2.03 -9.22
C ARG A 108 9.90 0.69 -8.82
N PRO A 109 10.78 0.59 -7.80
CA PRO A 109 11.29 -0.70 -7.35
C PRO A 109 10.16 -1.61 -6.86
N MET A 110 9.10 -1.07 -6.22
CA MET A 110 7.97 -1.91 -5.80
C MET A 110 7.27 -2.65 -6.94
N MET A 111 7.30 -2.08 -8.15
CA MET A 111 6.70 -2.68 -9.34
C MET A 111 7.63 -3.63 -10.10
N LEU A 112 8.96 -3.50 -9.93
CA LEU A 112 9.94 -4.07 -10.85
C LEU A 112 11.00 -4.95 -10.17
N ASP A 113 11.14 -4.86 -8.85
CA ASP A 113 12.06 -5.68 -8.07
C ASP A 113 11.30 -6.83 -7.41
N ASP A 114 11.45 -8.02 -7.99
CA ASP A 114 10.76 -9.22 -7.51
C ASP A 114 11.35 -9.78 -6.20
N GLU A 115 12.54 -9.32 -5.80
CA GLU A 115 13.20 -9.71 -4.53
C GLU A 115 12.81 -8.79 -3.37
N MET A 116 12.09 -7.71 -3.66
CA MET A 116 11.65 -6.77 -2.65
C MET A 116 10.56 -7.40 -1.76
N THR A 117 10.66 -7.15 -0.46
CA THR A 117 9.70 -7.61 0.54
C THR A 117 9.06 -6.44 1.26
N VAL A 118 7.95 -6.67 1.95
CA VAL A 118 7.26 -5.65 2.73
C VAL A 118 8.15 -5.13 3.85
N ALA A 119 8.98 -5.99 4.45
CA ALA A 119 9.99 -5.58 5.43
C ALA A 119 11.03 -4.60 4.85
N GLY A 120 11.26 -4.65 3.53
CA GLY A 120 12.17 -3.75 2.82
C GLY A 120 11.60 -2.36 2.51
N LEU A 121 10.31 -2.12 2.70
CA LEU A 121 9.62 -0.88 2.28
C LEU A 121 10.19 0.40 2.88
N ARG A 122 10.81 0.32 4.06
CA ARG A 122 11.42 1.48 4.72
C ARG A 122 12.64 2.03 3.97
N HIS A 123 13.20 1.24 3.05
CA HIS A 123 14.45 1.55 2.36
C HIS A 123 14.26 2.05 0.92
N VAL A 124 13.01 2.23 0.46
CA VAL A 124 12.65 2.72 -0.88
C VAL A 124 12.22 4.19 -0.92
#